data_AF-A0A4Q9MYI6-F1
#
_entry.id   AF-A0A4Q9MYI6-F1
#
_cell.length_a   1.000
_cell.length_b   1.000
_cell.length_c   1.000
_cell.angle_alpha   90.00
_cell.angle_beta   90.00
_cell.angle_gamma   90.00
#
_symmetry.space_group_name_H-M   'P 1'
#
loop_
_entity.id
_entity.type
_entity.pdbx_description
1 polymer ?
#
loop_
_entity_poly.entity_id
_entity_poly.type
_entity_poly.pdbx_seq_one_letter_code
_entity_poly.pdbx_strand_id
1 'polypeptide(L)'
;MLLGQELGPFSWRDIRTWPRPRVTKDRLFCVVGVLVMIVLFQNIGVLPTAADRISLATDRGQWKREREAYEREVIRWEEERNEHVQERDSWQRELDDIRKRQEEWRRESSAERERWVRDRETEVDEWTREWEAKKAAALDRYKEKMAGLDRRRQAERDAFDKEKAGWALERKEEERHKKEVEWKRRGAHWSEPWGSGGCVAYGTRAYNADLFDLPKDVNWLEACSDMPIKFHGQWVDQPYKCENKGKKTWATWHIDFSEPQCVTYWDTLKDMGCSPGQSGMKP
;
A
#
# COMPACT_ATOMS: atom_id res chain seq x y z
N MET A 1 -4.66 68.32 -28.77
CA MET A 1 -3.62 68.64 -29.76
C MET A 1 -4.05 69.91 -30.47
N LEU A 2 -3.21 70.93 -30.35
CA LEU A 2 -3.10 72.21 -31.05
C LEU A 2 -4.27 72.64 -31.96
N LEU A 3 -5.04 73.61 -31.46
CA LEU A 3 -5.67 74.66 -32.25
C LEU A 3 -4.56 75.47 -32.94
N GLY A 4 -4.54 75.45 -34.27
CA GLY A 4 -3.77 76.36 -35.11
C GLY A 4 -4.59 77.59 -35.47
N GLN A 5 -4.12 78.74 -34.99
CA GLN A 5 -3.87 79.96 -35.78
C GLN A 5 -5.01 80.46 -36.68
N GLU A 6 -5.59 81.62 -36.36
CA GLU A 6 -5.91 82.63 -37.37
C GLU A 6 -6.20 84.00 -36.73
N LEU A 7 -5.68 85.04 -37.39
CA LEU A 7 -5.96 86.48 -37.29
C LEU A 7 -5.56 87.24 -36.00
N GLY A 8 -4.48 88.03 -36.14
CA GLY A 8 -3.91 88.87 -35.09
C GLY A 8 -4.77 90.07 -34.66
N PRO A 9 -4.59 90.58 -33.43
CA PRO A 9 -5.30 91.75 -32.95
C PRO A 9 -4.67 93.05 -33.48
N PHE A 10 -5.45 93.73 -34.30
CA PHE A 10 -5.39 95.13 -34.68
C PHE A 10 -4.82 96.01 -33.54
N SER A 11 -3.63 96.57 -33.76
CA SER A 11 -2.93 97.44 -32.82
C SER A 11 -3.61 98.82 -32.78
N TRP A 12 -4.24 99.14 -31.65
CA TRP A 12 -4.89 100.43 -31.38
C TRP A 12 -3.92 101.63 -31.29
N ARG A 13 -2.62 101.44 -31.52
CA ARG A 13 -1.60 102.49 -31.34
C ARG A 13 -1.50 103.49 -32.50
N ASP A 14 -2.14 103.23 -33.64
CA ASP A 14 -2.03 104.07 -34.85
C ASP A 14 -3.18 105.07 -35.09
N ILE A 15 -4.05 105.30 -34.10
CA ILE A 15 -5.17 106.26 -34.24
C ILE A 15 -4.71 107.72 -34.00
N ARG A 16 -3.49 107.94 -33.48
CA ARG A 16 -3.05 109.26 -33.03
C ARG A 16 -2.52 110.20 -34.12
N THR A 17 -2.34 109.72 -35.35
CA THR A 17 -1.73 110.49 -36.47
C THR A 17 -2.72 110.92 -37.54
N TRP A 18 -4.02 110.68 -37.35
CA TRP A 18 -5.05 111.09 -38.31
C TRP A 18 -5.26 112.61 -38.25
N PRO A 19 -5.26 113.32 -39.40
CA PRO A 19 -5.53 114.75 -39.43
C PRO A 19 -6.94 115.01 -38.90
N ARG A 20 -7.05 115.70 -37.75
CA ARG A 20 -8.34 116.05 -37.16
C ARG A 20 -9.05 117.04 -38.08
N PRO A 21 -10.17 116.67 -38.73
CA PRO A 21 -10.93 117.64 -39.50
C PRO A 21 -11.42 118.74 -38.55
N ARG A 22 -11.31 120.01 -38.94
CA ARG A 22 -11.92 121.13 -38.20
C ARG A 22 -13.43 121.01 -38.33
N VAL A 23 -14.05 120.22 -37.45
CA VAL A 23 -15.49 120.13 -37.32
C VAL A 23 -15.94 121.36 -36.54
N THR A 24 -16.60 122.29 -37.22
CA THR A 24 -17.26 123.43 -36.58
C THR A 24 -18.37 122.92 -35.67
N LYS A 25 -18.56 123.55 -34.49
CA LYS A 25 -19.53 123.11 -33.47
C LYS A 25 -20.93 122.86 -34.06
N ASP A 26 -21.32 123.65 -35.06
CA ASP A 26 -22.62 123.53 -35.75
C ASP A 26 -22.82 122.18 -36.43
N ARG A 27 -21.78 121.58 -37.02
CA ARG A 27 -21.89 120.26 -37.67
C ARG A 27 -22.02 119.14 -36.65
N LEU A 28 -21.37 119.26 -35.50
CA LEU A 28 -21.49 118.28 -34.42
C LEU A 28 -22.89 118.32 -33.80
N PHE A 29 -23.42 119.53 -33.56
CA PHE A 29 -24.79 119.71 -33.06
C PHE A 29 -25.84 119.18 -34.04
N CYS A 30 -25.67 119.35 -35.36
CA CYS A 30 -26.57 118.75 -36.34
C CYS A 30 -26.54 117.21 -36.32
N VAL A 31 -25.37 116.59 -36.26
CA VAL A 31 -25.27 115.11 -36.24
C VAL A 31 -25.85 114.55 -34.95
N VAL A 32 -25.53 115.15 -33.81
CA VAL A 32 -26.08 114.74 -32.51
C VAL A 32 -27.60 114.98 -32.47
N GLY A 33 -28.08 116.12 -32.98
CA GLY A 33 -29.50 116.41 -33.08
C GLY A 33 -30.25 115.41 -33.97
N VAL A 34 -29.68 115.01 -35.10
CA VAL A 34 -30.26 113.98 -35.98
C VAL A 34 -30.26 112.62 -35.27
N LEU A 35 -29.19 112.24 -34.57
CA LEU A 35 -29.15 110.98 -33.81
C LEU A 35 -30.16 110.98 -32.65
N VAL A 36 -30.28 112.08 -31.91
CA VAL A 36 -31.29 112.24 -30.85
C VAL A 36 -32.70 112.17 -31.44
N MET A 37 -32.94 112.80 -32.59
CA MET A 37 -34.22 112.70 -33.28
C MET A 37 -34.51 111.28 -33.75
N ILE A 38 -33.53 110.55 -34.30
CA ILE A 38 -33.68 109.14 -34.67
C ILE A 38 -34.03 108.29 -33.45
N VAL A 39 -33.36 108.50 -32.31
CA VAL A 39 -33.64 107.78 -31.06
C VAL A 39 -35.03 108.14 -30.52
N LEU A 40 -35.43 109.42 -30.55
CA LEU A 40 -36.77 109.85 -30.13
C LEU A 40 -37.85 109.29 -31.05
N PHE A 41 -37.64 109.29 -32.37
CA PHE A 41 -38.57 108.71 -33.34
C PHE A 41 -38.66 107.19 -33.25
N GLN A 42 -37.57 106.50 -32.88
CA GLN A 42 -37.55 105.08 -32.56
C GLN A 42 -38.31 104.79 -31.25
N ASN A 43 -38.28 105.70 -30.27
CA ASN A 43 -38.91 105.50 -28.96
C ASN A 43 -40.40 105.92 -28.92
N ILE A 44 -40.82 106.86 -29.79
CA ILE A 44 -42.21 107.31 -29.92
C ILE A 44 -43.00 106.42 -30.93
N GLY A 45 -42.34 105.45 -31.57
CA GLY A 45 -42.97 104.47 -32.46
C GLY A 45 -43.34 104.98 -33.86
N VAL A 46 -42.77 106.12 -34.29
CA VAL A 46 -43.03 106.73 -35.62
C VAL A 46 -42.06 106.19 -36.68
N LEU A 47 -40.88 105.67 -36.29
CA LEU A 47 -39.98 104.92 -37.16
C LEU A 47 -40.00 103.43 -36.77
N PRO A 48 -40.31 102.51 -37.70
CA PRO A 48 -40.36 101.08 -37.39
C PRO A 48 -38.96 100.57 -37.02
N THR A 49 -38.83 99.98 -35.83
CA THR A 49 -37.59 99.32 -35.42
C THR A 49 -37.47 97.95 -36.11
N ALA A 50 -36.26 97.40 -36.20
CA ALA A 50 -36.06 96.05 -36.74
C ALA A 50 -36.84 94.97 -35.95
N ALA A 51 -37.23 95.27 -34.71
CA ALA A 51 -38.08 94.42 -33.88
C ALA A 51 -39.58 94.49 -34.25
N ASP A 52 -40.06 95.59 -34.86
CA ASP A 52 -41.46 95.74 -35.30
C ASP A 52 -41.79 94.98 -36.60
N ARG A 53 -40.77 94.43 -37.30
CA ARG A 53 -40.96 93.58 -38.49
C ARG A 53 -41.28 92.12 -38.16
N ILE A 54 -41.35 91.76 -36.88
CA ILE A 54 -41.85 90.46 -36.45
C ILE A 54 -43.19 90.72 -35.77
N SER A 55 -44.28 90.28 -36.43
CA SER A 55 -45.59 90.23 -35.82
C SER A 55 -45.53 89.39 -34.53
N LEU A 56 -45.46 90.05 -33.37
CA LEU A 56 -45.45 89.41 -32.05
C LEU A 56 -46.66 88.48 -31.81
N ALA A 57 -47.76 88.69 -32.54
CA ALA A 57 -48.95 87.85 -32.47
C ALA A 57 -48.80 86.54 -33.29
N THR A 58 -48.19 86.62 -34.47
CA THR A 58 -47.93 85.45 -35.33
C THR A 58 -46.85 84.56 -34.72
N ASP A 59 -45.81 85.18 -34.14
CA ASP A 59 -44.69 84.49 -33.51
C ASP A 59 -45.12 83.77 -32.22
N ARG A 60 -45.80 84.45 -31.27
CA ARG A 60 -46.30 83.79 -30.03
C ARG A 60 -47.20 82.58 -30.30
N GLY A 61 -48.03 82.64 -31.33
CA GLY A 61 -48.89 81.51 -31.72
C GLY A 61 -48.09 80.33 -32.28
N GLN A 62 -47.01 80.58 -33.00
CA GLN A 62 -46.09 79.56 -33.51
C GLN A 62 -45.27 78.93 -32.38
N TRP A 63 -44.66 79.73 -31.50
CA TRP A 63 -43.95 79.25 -30.31
C TRP A 63 -44.84 78.44 -29.37
N LYS A 64 -46.14 78.76 -29.29
CA LYS A 64 -47.10 77.98 -28.50
C LYS A 64 -47.37 76.62 -29.14
N ARG A 65 -47.55 76.55 -30.46
CA ARG A 65 -47.71 75.29 -31.19
C ARG A 65 -46.45 74.42 -31.13
N GLU A 66 -45.27 75.03 -31.23
CA GLU A 66 -43.98 74.34 -31.12
C GLU A 66 -43.75 73.82 -29.70
N ARG A 67 -44.09 74.59 -28.66
CA ARG A 67 -44.06 74.09 -27.27
C ARG A 67 -45.01 72.92 -27.07
N GLU A 68 -46.25 73.02 -27.54
CA GLU A 68 -47.22 71.93 -27.43
C GLU A 68 -46.79 70.68 -28.25
N ALA A 69 -46.09 70.87 -29.37
CA ALA A 69 -45.52 69.76 -30.15
C ALA A 69 -44.33 69.11 -29.43
N TYR A 70 -43.43 69.93 -28.87
CA TYR A 70 -42.29 69.48 -28.07
C TYR A 70 -42.75 68.77 -26.80
N GLU A 71 -43.76 69.29 -26.08
CA GLU A 71 -44.34 68.62 -24.91
C GLU A 71 -44.90 67.24 -25.26
N ARG A 72 -45.60 67.10 -26.39
CA ARG A 72 -46.08 65.79 -26.88
C ARG A 72 -44.93 64.84 -27.25
N GLU A 73 -43.82 65.36 -27.75
CA GLU A 73 -42.65 64.57 -28.11
C GLU A 73 -41.88 64.11 -26.85
N VAL A 74 -41.75 64.97 -25.85
CA VAL A 74 -41.15 64.64 -24.55
C VAL A 74 -41.97 63.56 -23.84
N ILE A 75 -43.31 63.65 -23.83
CA ILE A 75 -44.18 62.62 -23.26
C ILE A 75 -43.98 61.28 -23.96
N ARG A 76 -43.93 61.28 -25.30
CA ARG A 76 -43.66 60.07 -26.09
C ARG A 76 -42.29 59.46 -25.77
N TRP A 77 -41.25 60.28 -25.68
CA TRP A 77 -39.91 59.81 -25.31
C TRP A 77 -39.81 59.35 -23.85
N GLU A 78 -40.65 59.85 -22.95
CA GLU A 78 -40.76 59.33 -21.58
C GLU A 78 -41.44 57.96 -21.55
N GLU A 79 -42.51 57.77 -22.33
CA GLU A 79 -43.18 56.48 -22.51
C GLU A 79 -42.22 55.44 -23.11
N GLU A 80 -41.58 55.76 -24.25
CA GLU A 80 -40.59 54.89 -24.91
C GLU A 80 -39.41 54.54 -23.98
N ARG A 81 -38.91 55.51 -23.19
CA ARG A 81 -37.84 55.23 -22.21
C ARG A 81 -38.32 54.31 -21.10
N ASN A 82 -39.54 54.48 -20.60
CA ASN A 82 -40.09 53.61 -19.57
C ASN A 82 -40.33 52.20 -20.10
N GLU A 83 -40.81 52.05 -21.33
CA GLU A 83 -40.94 50.74 -21.99
C GLU A 83 -39.58 50.06 -22.13
N HIS A 84 -38.55 50.75 -22.61
CA HIS A 84 -37.20 50.20 -22.71
C HIS A 84 -36.58 49.84 -21.35
N VAL A 85 -36.87 50.61 -20.30
CA VAL A 85 -36.44 50.26 -18.93
C VAL A 85 -37.15 49.00 -18.45
N GLN A 86 -38.48 48.89 -18.64
CA GLN A 86 -39.24 47.70 -18.26
C GLN A 86 -38.78 46.46 -19.02
N GLU A 87 -38.51 46.60 -20.31
CA GLU A 87 -37.98 45.53 -21.17
C GLU A 87 -36.60 45.08 -20.67
N ARG A 88 -35.68 46.03 -20.41
CA ARG A 88 -34.37 45.70 -19.84
C ARG A 88 -34.49 44.99 -18.51
N ASP A 89 -35.41 45.42 -17.64
CA ASP A 89 -35.61 44.82 -16.32
C ASP A 89 -36.30 43.43 -16.41
N SER A 90 -37.10 43.15 -17.44
CA SER A 90 -37.58 41.78 -17.73
C SER A 90 -36.45 40.89 -18.21
N TRP A 91 -35.63 41.36 -19.17
CA TRP A 91 -34.45 40.64 -19.63
C TRP A 91 -33.47 40.34 -18.50
N GLN A 92 -33.26 41.30 -17.58
CA GLN A 92 -32.40 41.11 -16.43
C GLN A 92 -32.90 40.00 -15.50
N ARG A 93 -34.22 39.96 -15.25
CA ARG A 93 -34.85 38.91 -14.43
C ARG A 93 -34.75 37.54 -15.10
N GLU A 94 -34.95 37.46 -16.41
CA GLU A 94 -34.78 36.21 -17.15
C GLU A 94 -33.34 35.70 -17.09
N LEU A 95 -32.35 36.59 -17.25
CA LEU A 95 -30.94 36.23 -17.13
C LEU A 95 -30.58 35.74 -15.73
N ASP A 96 -31.09 36.39 -14.68
CA ASP A 96 -30.87 35.96 -13.29
C ASP A 96 -31.52 34.61 -13.00
N ASP A 97 -32.70 34.35 -13.55
CA ASP A 97 -33.38 33.05 -13.43
C ASP A 97 -32.65 31.93 -14.19
N ILE A 98 -32.15 32.22 -15.40
CA ILE A 98 -31.29 31.29 -16.15
C ILE A 98 -30.01 30.98 -15.35
N ARG A 99 -29.40 32.01 -14.75
CA ARG A 99 -28.18 31.84 -13.94
C ARG A 99 -28.44 30.95 -12.73
N LYS A 100 -29.53 31.18 -12.00
CA LYS A 100 -29.93 30.35 -10.86
C LYS A 100 -30.15 28.90 -11.27
N ARG A 101 -30.89 28.66 -12.35
CA ARG A 101 -31.10 27.30 -12.88
C ARG A 101 -29.79 26.62 -13.27
N GLN A 102 -28.84 27.34 -13.86
CA GLN A 102 -27.52 26.80 -14.15
C GLN A 102 -26.72 26.47 -12.88
N GLU A 103 -26.78 27.32 -11.85
CA GLU A 103 -26.12 27.06 -10.57
C GLU A 103 -26.71 25.85 -9.84
N GLU A 104 -28.04 25.76 -9.79
CA GLU A 104 -28.76 24.61 -9.22
C GLU A 104 -28.43 23.34 -9.98
N TRP A 105 -28.54 23.35 -11.30
CA TRP A 105 -28.20 22.20 -12.14
C TRP A 105 -26.75 21.76 -11.96
N ARG A 106 -25.80 22.71 -11.88
CA ARG A 106 -24.39 22.40 -11.61
C ARG A 106 -24.20 21.74 -10.24
N ARG A 107 -24.85 22.27 -9.20
CA ARG A 107 -24.76 21.74 -7.83
C ARG A 107 -25.38 20.35 -7.73
N GLU A 108 -26.52 20.12 -8.37
CA GLU A 108 -27.17 18.80 -8.39
C GLU A 108 -26.35 17.79 -9.16
N SER A 109 -25.86 18.17 -10.34
CA SER A 109 -25.00 17.32 -11.16
C SER A 109 -23.68 16.99 -10.46
N SER A 110 -23.07 17.96 -9.76
CA SER A 110 -21.84 17.70 -8.99
C SER A 110 -22.12 16.75 -7.83
N ALA A 111 -23.20 16.96 -7.08
CA ALA A 111 -23.58 16.11 -5.96
C ALA A 111 -23.96 14.69 -6.43
N GLU A 112 -24.64 14.55 -7.57
CA GLU A 112 -24.94 13.26 -8.18
C GLU A 112 -23.67 12.54 -8.62
N ARG A 113 -22.76 13.25 -9.29
CA ARG A 113 -21.47 12.67 -9.69
C ARG A 113 -20.64 12.23 -8.48
N GLU A 114 -20.62 13.00 -7.40
CA GLU A 114 -19.94 12.63 -6.16
C GLU A 114 -20.57 11.41 -5.46
N ARG A 115 -21.90 11.27 -5.51
CA ARG A 115 -22.58 10.05 -5.03
C ARG A 115 -22.17 8.85 -5.88
N TRP A 116 -22.25 8.99 -7.20
CA TRP A 116 -21.88 7.92 -8.13
C TRP A 116 -20.42 7.48 -7.95
N VAL A 117 -19.48 8.43 -7.80
CA VAL A 117 -18.06 8.11 -7.56
C VAL A 117 -17.90 7.33 -6.25
N ARG A 118 -18.53 7.79 -5.16
CA ARG A 118 -18.46 7.08 -3.87
C ARG A 118 -19.02 5.67 -3.95
N ASP A 119 -20.19 5.51 -4.56
CA ASP A 119 -20.81 4.18 -4.71
C ASP A 119 -19.89 3.25 -5.52
N ARG A 120 -19.31 3.75 -6.62
CA ARG A 120 -18.33 3.00 -7.43
C ARG A 120 -17.06 2.65 -6.68
N GLU A 121 -16.53 3.57 -5.86
CA GLU A 121 -15.37 3.30 -5.01
C GLU A 121 -15.70 2.19 -4.00
N THR A 122 -16.87 2.23 -3.37
CA THR A 122 -17.28 1.18 -2.43
C THR A 122 -17.45 -0.17 -3.11
N GLU A 123 -18.06 -0.23 -4.29
CA GLU A 123 -18.18 -1.47 -5.08
C GLU A 123 -16.81 -2.05 -5.43
N VAL A 124 -15.88 -1.20 -5.87
CA VAL A 124 -14.52 -1.61 -6.24
C VAL A 124 -13.75 -2.11 -5.01
N ASP A 125 -13.87 -1.42 -3.88
CA ASP A 125 -13.26 -1.82 -2.61
C ASP A 125 -13.80 -3.16 -2.11
N GLU A 126 -15.11 -3.34 -2.12
CA GLU A 126 -15.76 -4.60 -1.74
C GLU A 126 -15.31 -5.75 -2.65
N TRP A 127 -15.36 -5.54 -3.96
CA TRP A 127 -14.90 -6.52 -4.93
C TRP A 127 -13.41 -6.86 -4.74
N THR A 128 -12.57 -5.87 -4.45
CA THR A 128 -11.14 -6.07 -4.20
C THR A 128 -10.90 -6.89 -2.93
N ARG A 129 -11.62 -6.59 -1.84
CA ARG A 129 -11.54 -7.37 -0.59
C ARG A 129 -11.98 -8.81 -0.78
N GLU A 130 -13.09 -9.03 -1.48
CA GLU A 130 -13.54 -10.38 -1.81
C GLU A 130 -12.52 -11.14 -2.65
N TRP A 131 -11.93 -10.47 -3.65
CA TRP A 131 -10.95 -11.07 -4.53
C TRP A 131 -9.68 -11.48 -3.79
N GLU A 132 -9.14 -10.60 -2.95
CA GLU A 132 -7.97 -10.91 -2.12
C GLU A 132 -8.28 -12.02 -1.09
N ALA A 133 -9.48 -12.03 -0.51
CA ALA A 133 -9.90 -13.13 0.37
C ALA A 133 -9.98 -14.48 -0.37
N LYS A 134 -10.57 -14.51 -1.58
CA LYS A 134 -10.63 -15.72 -2.43
C LYS A 134 -9.23 -16.21 -2.79
N LYS A 135 -8.33 -15.29 -3.13
CA LYS A 135 -6.93 -15.58 -3.47
C LYS A 135 -6.15 -16.11 -2.27
N ALA A 136 -6.30 -15.52 -1.09
CA ALA A 136 -5.70 -16.01 0.15
C ALA A 136 -6.18 -17.43 0.48
N ALA A 137 -7.49 -17.67 0.43
CA ALA A 137 -8.06 -19.00 0.64
C ALA A 137 -7.57 -20.03 -0.39
N ALA A 138 -7.41 -19.63 -1.66
CA ALA A 138 -6.84 -20.51 -2.68
C ALA A 138 -5.37 -20.84 -2.40
N LEU A 139 -4.58 -19.86 -1.95
CA LEU A 139 -3.18 -20.05 -1.59
C LEU A 139 -3.03 -20.98 -0.38
N ASP A 140 -3.88 -20.86 0.63
CA ASP A 140 -3.83 -21.73 1.81
C ASP A 140 -4.21 -23.17 1.46
N ARG A 141 -5.25 -23.39 0.65
CA ARG A 141 -5.57 -24.72 0.10
C ARG A 141 -4.40 -25.32 -0.67
N TYR A 142 -3.68 -24.51 -1.45
CA TYR A 142 -2.50 -24.96 -2.18
C TYR A 142 -1.36 -25.35 -1.23
N LYS A 143 -1.07 -24.54 -0.21
CA LYS A 143 -0.06 -24.83 0.82
C LYS A 143 -0.38 -26.13 1.57
N GLU A 144 -1.61 -26.32 2.00
CA GLU A 144 -2.04 -27.54 2.69
C GLU A 144 -1.87 -28.78 1.81
N LYS A 145 -2.25 -28.68 0.53
CA LYS A 145 -2.05 -29.76 -0.44
C LYS A 145 -0.57 -30.09 -0.62
N MET A 146 0.29 -29.08 -0.75
CA MET A 146 1.73 -29.27 -0.87
C MET A 146 2.34 -29.89 0.38
N ALA A 147 2.00 -29.38 1.57
CA ALA A 147 2.41 -29.99 2.84
C ALA A 147 1.93 -31.44 2.98
N GLY A 148 0.72 -31.75 2.50
CA GLY A 148 0.20 -33.12 2.44
C GLY A 148 1.03 -34.02 1.53
N LEU A 149 1.40 -33.54 0.33
CA LEU A 149 2.24 -34.28 -0.60
C LEU A 149 3.66 -34.52 -0.05
N ASP A 150 4.24 -33.50 0.60
CA ASP A 150 5.57 -33.62 1.20
C ASP A 150 5.58 -34.61 2.37
N ARG A 151 4.57 -34.57 3.25
CA ARG A 151 4.39 -35.57 4.31
C ARG A 151 4.28 -36.99 3.76
N ARG A 152 3.51 -37.18 2.68
CA ARG A 152 3.38 -38.50 2.05
C ARG A 152 4.70 -38.98 1.47
N ARG A 153 5.43 -38.12 0.77
CA ARG A 153 6.75 -38.44 0.22
C ARG A 153 7.76 -38.78 1.32
N GLN A 154 7.73 -38.06 2.43
CA GLN A 154 8.57 -38.33 3.59
C GLN A 154 8.22 -39.70 4.19
N ALA A 155 6.94 -39.99 4.41
CA ALA A 155 6.49 -41.28 4.94
C ALA A 155 6.87 -42.46 4.02
N GLU A 156 6.78 -42.30 2.70
CA GLU A 156 7.23 -43.29 1.72
C GLU A 156 8.74 -43.54 1.81
N ARG A 157 9.55 -42.48 1.94
CA ARG A 157 11.00 -42.59 2.13
C ARG A 157 11.34 -43.29 3.45
N ASP A 158 10.71 -42.87 4.54
CA ASP A 158 10.93 -43.45 5.86
C ASP A 158 10.50 -44.93 5.89
N ALA A 159 9.41 -45.28 5.20
CA ALA A 159 8.97 -46.67 5.05
C ALA A 159 9.97 -47.50 4.25
N PHE A 160 10.44 -46.97 3.11
CA PHE A 160 11.48 -47.62 2.30
C PHE A 160 12.79 -47.80 3.07
N ASP A 161 13.21 -46.80 3.84
CA ASP A 161 14.43 -46.88 4.65
C ASP A 161 14.29 -47.92 5.78
N LYS A 162 13.12 -48.01 6.42
CA LYS A 162 12.82 -49.08 7.40
C LYS A 162 12.83 -50.46 6.76
N GLU A 163 12.20 -50.60 5.59
CA GLU A 163 12.18 -51.86 4.85
C GLU A 163 13.60 -52.29 4.47
N LYS A 164 14.40 -51.37 3.93
CA LYS A 164 15.81 -51.58 3.60
C LYS A 164 16.64 -51.98 4.82
N ALA A 165 16.40 -51.35 5.97
CA ALA A 165 17.05 -51.73 7.23
C ALA A 165 16.64 -53.13 7.69
N GLY A 166 15.35 -53.48 7.55
CA GLY A 166 14.83 -54.83 7.82
C GLY A 166 15.50 -55.89 6.95
N TRP A 167 15.52 -55.71 5.63
CA TRP A 167 16.22 -56.61 4.71
C TRP A 167 17.72 -56.70 4.99
N ALA A 168 18.36 -55.62 5.43
CA ALA A 168 19.78 -55.64 5.80
C ALA A 168 20.03 -56.48 7.07
N LEU A 169 19.11 -56.43 8.05
CA LEU A 169 19.19 -57.26 9.25
C LEU A 169 18.95 -58.74 8.91
N GLU A 170 17.91 -59.05 8.13
CA GLU A 170 17.59 -60.41 7.70
C GLU A 170 18.75 -61.04 6.93
N ARG A 171 19.36 -60.30 5.99
CA ARG A 171 20.56 -60.80 5.28
C ARG A 171 21.71 -61.13 6.22
N LYS A 172 21.97 -60.29 7.23
CA LYS A 172 22.99 -60.59 8.24
C LYS A 172 22.64 -61.84 9.05
N GLU A 173 21.39 -62.04 9.43
CA GLU A 173 20.94 -63.26 10.12
C GLU A 173 21.08 -64.50 9.25
N GLU A 174 20.71 -64.41 7.97
CA GLU A 174 20.85 -65.50 7.01
C GLU A 174 22.33 -65.85 6.76
N GLU A 175 23.20 -64.85 6.60
CA GLU A 175 24.65 -65.03 6.48
C GLU A 175 25.23 -65.75 7.71
N ARG A 176 24.82 -65.34 8.93
CA ARG A 176 25.24 -66.00 10.18
C ARG A 176 24.77 -67.45 10.25
N HIS A 177 23.51 -67.71 9.90
CA HIS A 177 22.98 -69.06 9.85
C HIS A 177 23.68 -69.92 8.79
N LYS A 178 24.00 -69.38 7.61
CA LYS A 178 24.79 -70.08 6.58
C LYS A 178 26.17 -70.46 7.09
N LYS A 179 26.88 -69.52 7.74
CA LYS A 179 28.19 -69.80 8.36
C LYS A 179 28.10 -70.90 9.41
N GLU A 180 27.13 -70.81 10.33
CA GLU A 180 26.91 -71.86 11.34
C GLU A 180 26.69 -73.23 10.70
N VAL A 181 25.82 -73.32 9.68
CA VAL A 181 25.51 -74.58 8.98
C VAL A 181 26.74 -75.10 8.23
N GLU A 182 27.51 -74.23 7.58
CA GLU A 182 28.73 -74.61 6.87
C GLU A 182 29.79 -75.17 7.82
N TRP A 183 30.04 -74.49 8.94
CA TRP A 183 30.98 -74.96 9.95
C TRP A 183 30.54 -76.30 10.57
N LYS A 184 29.24 -76.45 10.88
CA LYS A 184 28.68 -77.73 11.33
C LYS A 184 28.85 -78.85 10.30
N ARG A 185 28.66 -78.58 9.01
CA ARG A 185 28.91 -79.57 7.93
C ARG A 185 30.37 -79.99 7.85
N ARG A 186 31.29 -79.09 8.16
CA ARG A 186 32.73 -79.37 8.27
C ARG A 186 33.09 -80.09 9.58
N GLY A 187 32.13 -80.31 10.49
CA GLY A 187 32.35 -80.95 11.79
C GLY A 187 32.67 -79.98 12.93
N ALA A 188 33.10 -78.76 12.60
CA ALA A 188 33.47 -77.76 13.59
C ALA A 188 32.23 -77.16 14.28
N HIS A 189 32.22 -77.17 15.60
CA HIS A 189 31.14 -76.57 16.39
C HIS A 189 31.65 -76.02 17.72
N TRP A 190 30.93 -75.03 18.24
CA TRP A 190 31.14 -74.51 19.59
C TRP A 190 30.50 -75.45 20.62
N SER A 191 31.14 -75.58 21.77
CA SER A 191 30.54 -76.14 22.97
C SER A 191 29.42 -75.23 23.51
N GLU A 192 28.70 -75.72 24.52
CA GLU A 192 27.88 -74.84 25.34
C GLU A 192 28.76 -73.76 25.99
N PRO A 193 28.40 -72.46 25.89
CA PRO A 193 29.22 -71.41 26.45
C PRO A 193 29.17 -71.40 27.98
N TRP A 194 30.31 -71.25 28.63
CA TRP A 194 30.39 -71.12 30.09
C TRP A 194 30.94 -69.75 30.49
N GLY A 195 30.33 -69.14 31.50
CA GLY A 195 30.80 -67.88 32.06
C GLY A 195 32.13 -68.05 32.78
N SER A 196 33.10 -67.18 32.51
CA SER A 196 34.20 -66.98 33.45
C SER A 196 33.62 -66.48 34.78
N GLY A 197 34.23 -66.88 35.90
CA GLY A 197 33.63 -66.75 37.23
C GLY A 197 33.39 -65.33 37.75
N GLY A 198 33.70 -64.28 36.97
CA GLY A 198 33.56 -62.88 37.36
C GLY A 198 33.01 -61.98 36.25
N CYS A 199 32.49 -60.83 36.67
CA CYS A 199 32.09 -59.75 35.77
C CYS A 199 33.32 -58.96 35.32
N VAL A 200 33.37 -58.62 34.04
CA VAL A 200 34.49 -57.85 33.47
C VAL A 200 34.24 -56.35 33.68
N ALA A 201 32.98 -55.93 33.54
CA ALA A 201 32.52 -54.56 33.76
C ALA A 201 31.06 -54.55 34.19
N TYR A 202 30.53 -53.36 34.50
CA TYR A 202 29.11 -53.18 34.78
C TYR A 202 28.26 -53.69 33.61
N GLY A 203 27.32 -54.60 33.88
CA GLY A 203 26.47 -55.24 32.89
C GLY A 203 27.21 -56.13 31.89
N THR A 204 28.51 -56.41 32.08
CA THR A 204 29.34 -57.16 31.12
C THR A 204 29.99 -58.38 31.74
N ARG A 205 29.80 -59.55 31.13
CA ARG A 205 30.42 -60.82 31.56
C ARG A 205 31.25 -61.45 30.45
N ALA A 206 32.38 -62.04 30.84
CA ALA A 206 33.18 -62.84 29.92
C ALA A 206 32.65 -64.27 29.85
N TYR A 207 32.31 -64.72 28.65
CA TYR A 207 31.96 -66.11 28.34
C TYR A 207 33.06 -66.76 27.51
N ASN A 208 33.24 -68.06 27.70
CA ASN A 208 34.15 -68.87 26.89
C ASN A 208 33.40 -70.04 26.26
N ALA A 209 33.83 -70.47 25.09
CA ALA A 209 33.33 -71.67 24.41
C ALA A 209 34.48 -72.41 23.73
N ASP A 210 34.47 -73.73 23.82
CA ASP A 210 35.48 -74.63 23.27
C ASP A 210 35.13 -74.91 21.81
N LEU A 211 36.15 -74.89 20.94
CA LEU A 211 36.03 -75.26 19.54
C LEU A 211 36.35 -76.74 19.39
N PHE A 212 35.35 -77.54 19.01
CA PHE A 212 35.51 -78.98 18.80
C PHE A 212 35.53 -79.37 17.34
N ASP A 213 36.09 -80.55 17.07
CA ASP A 213 36.04 -81.27 15.79
C ASP A 213 36.47 -80.45 14.56
N LEU A 214 37.49 -79.62 14.75
CA LEU A 214 38.09 -78.84 13.66
C LEU A 214 38.84 -79.75 12.67
N PRO A 215 38.54 -79.69 11.36
CA PRO A 215 39.30 -80.40 10.34
C PRO A 215 40.78 -80.01 10.31
N LYS A 216 41.65 -80.97 9.98
CA LYS A 216 43.12 -80.76 9.98
C LYS A 216 43.59 -79.78 8.90
N ASP A 217 42.78 -79.56 7.88
CA ASP A 217 43.03 -78.67 6.73
C ASP A 217 42.60 -77.22 6.97
N VAL A 218 41.89 -76.92 8.06
CA VAL A 218 41.41 -75.57 8.39
C VAL A 218 42.28 -74.94 9.48
N ASN A 219 42.61 -73.64 9.31
CA ASN A 219 43.31 -72.88 10.35
C ASN A 219 42.38 -72.62 11.55
N TRP A 220 42.82 -73.02 12.74
CA TRP A 220 42.07 -72.82 13.98
C TRP A 220 41.75 -71.36 14.28
N LEU A 221 42.62 -70.42 13.88
CA LEU A 221 42.40 -69.00 14.13
C LEU A 221 41.29 -68.45 13.22
N GLU A 222 41.26 -68.89 11.97
CA GLU A 222 40.22 -68.51 11.00
C GLU A 222 38.84 -69.04 11.45
N ALA A 223 38.77 -70.32 11.82
CA ALA A 223 37.54 -70.91 12.35
C ALA A 223 37.08 -70.21 13.64
N CYS A 224 38.00 -69.91 14.55
CA CYS A 224 37.66 -69.25 15.81
C CYS A 224 37.15 -67.82 15.60
N SER A 225 37.76 -67.04 14.70
CA SER A 225 37.38 -65.64 14.47
C SER A 225 36.15 -65.45 13.59
N ASP A 226 35.83 -66.40 12.71
CA ASP A 226 34.72 -66.29 11.75
C ASP A 226 33.42 -66.98 12.21
N MET A 227 33.49 -67.94 13.15
CA MET A 227 32.35 -68.77 13.52
C MET A 227 31.42 -68.09 14.53
N PRO A 228 30.18 -67.73 14.15
CA PRO A 228 29.25 -67.04 15.04
C PRO A 228 28.71 -67.99 16.13
N ILE A 229 28.32 -67.42 17.27
CA ILE A 229 27.73 -68.17 18.40
C ILE A 229 26.52 -67.40 18.97
N LYS A 230 25.59 -68.13 19.60
CA LYS A 230 24.44 -67.52 20.30
C LYS A 230 24.69 -67.42 21.80
N PHE A 231 24.52 -66.23 22.35
CA PHE A 231 24.42 -65.98 23.79
C PHE A 231 23.02 -65.48 24.10
N HIS A 232 22.31 -66.09 25.05
CA HIS A 232 20.97 -65.66 25.47
C HIS A 232 19.98 -65.44 24.29
N GLY A 233 20.11 -66.24 23.23
CA GLY A 233 19.30 -66.11 22.01
C GLY A 233 19.77 -65.06 20.99
N GLN A 234 20.80 -64.26 21.31
CA GLN A 234 21.38 -63.27 20.40
C GLN A 234 22.67 -63.77 19.76
N TRP A 235 22.84 -63.50 18.47
CA TRP A 235 24.02 -63.86 17.69
C TRP A 235 25.18 -62.89 17.91
N VAL A 236 26.37 -63.41 18.14
CA VAL A 236 27.62 -62.66 18.23
C VAL A 236 28.62 -63.22 17.21
N ASP A 237 29.10 -62.34 16.33
CA ASP A 237 29.86 -62.75 15.13
C ASP A 237 31.33 -63.00 15.41
N GLN A 238 31.95 -62.18 16.26
CA GLN A 238 33.39 -62.21 16.49
C GLN A 238 33.68 -62.37 17.98
N PRO A 239 34.60 -63.27 18.35
CA PRO A 239 35.13 -63.33 19.70
C PRO A 239 36.01 -62.13 20.00
N TYR A 240 36.07 -61.77 21.29
CA TYR A 240 37.03 -60.78 21.78
C TYR A 240 38.46 -61.31 21.68
N LYS A 241 38.66 -62.61 21.96
CA LYS A 241 39.96 -63.28 21.87
C LYS A 241 39.81 -64.74 21.50
N CYS A 242 40.76 -65.25 20.72
CA CYS A 242 40.93 -66.67 20.43
C CYS A 242 42.22 -67.18 21.08
N GLU A 243 42.17 -68.32 21.76
CA GLU A 243 43.32 -68.93 22.42
C GLU A 243 43.44 -70.41 22.04
N ASN A 244 44.69 -70.88 21.85
CA ASN A 244 44.98 -72.27 21.52
C ASN A 244 46.08 -72.81 22.44
N LYS A 245 45.78 -73.88 23.19
CA LYS A 245 46.73 -74.67 23.99
C LYS A 245 46.95 -76.06 23.40
N GLY A 246 47.26 -76.13 22.11
CA GLY A 246 47.65 -77.33 21.37
C GLY A 246 46.50 -78.28 21.08
N LYS A 247 45.93 -78.90 22.13
CA LYS A 247 44.79 -79.84 22.01
C LYS A 247 43.43 -79.20 22.28
N LYS A 248 43.42 -77.95 22.74
CA LYS A 248 42.22 -77.24 23.16
C LYS A 248 42.27 -75.81 22.64
N THR A 249 41.29 -75.45 21.84
CA THR A 249 41.09 -74.11 21.30
C THR A 249 39.78 -73.58 21.86
N TRP A 250 39.78 -72.36 22.37
CA TRP A 250 38.56 -71.69 22.83
C TRP A 250 38.58 -70.23 22.42
N ALA A 251 37.40 -69.63 22.39
CA ALA A 251 37.24 -68.20 22.28
C ALA A 251 36.63 -67.61 23.55
N THR A 252 36.91 -66.33 23.76
CA THR A 252 36.34 -65.52 24.83
C THR A 252 35.52 -64.38 24.21
N TRP A 253 34.31 -64.16 24.70
CA TRP A 253 33.43 -63.06 24.34
C TRP A 253 33.10 -62.22 25.56
N HIS A 254 33.02 -60.90 25.40
CA HIS A 254 32.49 -60.00 26.42
C HIS A 254 31.06 -59.63 26.04
N ILE A 255 30.10 -60.15 26.80
CA ILE A 255 28.67 -59.98 26.55
C ILE A 255 28.15 -58.90 27.48
N ASP A 256 27.61 -57.83 26.92
CA ASP A 256 27.10 -56.64 27.62
C ASP A 256 25.55 -56.60 27.68
N PHE A 257 24.88 -57.62 27.16
CA PHE A 257 23.43 -57.75 27.15
C PHE A 257 22.97 -58.93 28.00
N SER A 258 21.82 -58.78 28.66
CA SER A 258 21.17 -59.85 29.45
C SER A 258 22.03 -60.43 30.59
N GLU A 259 22.86 -59.60 31.25
CA GLU A 259 23.74 -59.99 32.37
C GLU A 259 23.32 -59.37 33.73
N PRO A 260 22.16 -59.79 34.32
CA PRO A 260 21.69 -59.22 35.59
C PRO A 260 22.61 -59.55 36.77
N GLN A 261 23.41 -60.61 36.72
CA GLN A 261 24.43 -60.92 37.73
C GLN A 261 25.59 -59.91 37.77
N CYS A 262 25.77 -59.10 36.72
CA CYS A 262 26.88 -58.15 36.60
C CYS A 262 26.45 -56.70 36.78
N VAL A 263 25.27 -56.46 37.32
CA VAL A 263 24.85 -55.13 37.77
C VAL A 263 25.05 -54.98 39.27
N THR A 264 25.38 -53.76 39.70
CA THR A 264 25.45 -53.43 41.13
C THR A 264 24.04 -53.35 41.70
N TYR A 265 23.77 -54.10 42.77
CA TYR A 265 22.55 -53.95 43.56
C TYR A 265 22.87 -53.24 44.88
N TRP A 266 21.90 -52.50 45.40
CA TRP A 266 21.97 -52.02 46.77
C TRP A 266 21.73 -53.19 47.72
N ASP A 267 22.69 -53.46 48.60
CA ASP A 267 22.47 -54.38 49.71
C ASP A 267 21.59 -53.72 50.78
N THR A 268 21.23 -54.48 51.82
CA THR A 268 20.39 -54.02 52.92
C THR A 268 20.96 -52.75 53.53
N LEU A 269 20.23 -51.64 53.40
CA LEU A 269 20.58 -50.38 54.04
C LEU A 269 20.52 -50.58 55.55
N LYS A 270 21.69 -50.68 56.17
CA LYS A 270 21.80 -50.76 57.62
C LYS A 270 21.76 -49.35 58.19
N ASP A 271 20.70 -49.05 58.94
CA ASP A 271 20.69 -47.86 59.79
C ASP A 271 21.75 -48.04 60.88
N MET A 272 22.78 -47.18 60.82
CA MET A 272 23.86 -47.17 61.79
C MET A 272 23.49 -46.35 63.05
N GLY A 273 22.26 -45.84 63.11
CA GLY A 273 21.70 -45.07 64.22
C GLY A 273 22.26 -43.65 64.30
N CYS A 274 21.39 -42.69 64.60
CA CYS A 274 21.81 -41.32 64.89
C CYS A 274 22.10 -41.18 66.40
N SER A 275 23.29 -40.68 66.74
CA SER A 275 23.62 -40.27 68.12
C SER A 275 22.97 -38.91 68.40
N PRO A 276 22.16 -38.75 69.47
CA PRO A 276 21.61 -37.44 69.82
C PRO A 276 22.74 -36.44 70.10
N GLY A 277 22.79 -35.34 69.35
CA GLY A 277 23.71 -34.23 69.59
C GLY A 277 25.09 -34.33 68.92
N GLN A 278 25.36 -35.32 68.07
CA GLN A 278 26.58 -35.35 67.25
C GLN A 278 26.28 -35.71 65.79
N SER A 279 26.89 -34.97 64.86
CA SER A 279 26.93 -35.34 63.45
C SER A 279 28.07 -36.35 63.23
N GLY A 280 27.76 -37.64 63.19
CA GLY A 280 28.75 -38.69 62.87
C GLY A 280 28.35 -40.08 63.34
N MET A 281 28.80 -41.12 62.60
CA MET A 281 28.57 -42.54 62.87
C MET A 281 28.99 -42.94 64.30
N LYS A 282 28.21 -43.81 64.95
CA LYS A 282 28.68 -44.55 66.14
C LYS A 282 29.90 -45.40 65.77
N PRO A 283 30.99 -45.38 66.55
CA PRO A 283 32.14 -46.27 66.35
C PRO A 283 31.77 -47.74 66.52
#